data_AF-A0A9D6QMF9-F1
#
_entry.id   AF-A0A9D6QMF9-F1
#
_cell.length_a   1.000
_cell.length_b   1.000
_cell.length_c   1.000
_cell.angle_alpha   90.00
_cell.angle_beta   90.00
_cell.angle_gamma   90.00
#
_symmetry.space_group_name_H-M   'P 1'
#
loop_
_entity.id
_entity.type
_entity.pdbx_description
1 polymer ?
#
loop_
_entity_poly.entity_id
_entity_poly.type
_entity_poly.pdbx_seq_one_letter_code
_entity_poly.pdbx_strand_id
1 'polypeptide(L)'
;MSTRLARWWHVSGGLLVLLGIVSVTGIINFFVVNQRAFLNFYYLPVVVGAYLLGRWRGVWSALLSCAIVYVMAFMSSAKFGDGQAWMRWLDLITWGSFLVLTSYVVGSLYDLKEAQLRELQHAYRGVLEIMSKFIDSVDRYTENHSRRVADIAVVIARAMQLPAPEIENIRVGGLLHDIGKIDVSTDVLRKASGLTVDETEEMRGHVVKGEALVRSVGGILKHVLPMVAYHHERWD
;
A
#
# COMPACT_ATOMS: atom_id res chain seq x y z
N MET A 1 0.31 16.34 -3.86
CA MET A 1 1.54 15.72 -4.42
C MET A 1 1.46 14.21 -4.68
N SER A 2 0.38 13.50 -4.33
CA SER A 2 0.25 12.04 -4.56
C SER A 2 0.08 11.62 -6.04
N THR A 3 -0.38 12.53 -6.91
CA THR A 3 -0.63 12.23 -8.32
C THR A 3 0.64 12.15 -9.17
N ARG A 4 1.74 12.81 -8.77
CA ARG A 4 3.01 12.76 -9.53
C ARG A 4 3.80 11.49 -9.25
N LEU A 5 3.89 11.03 -8.00
CA LEU A 5 4.61 9.80 -7.63
C LEU A 5 3.90 8.54 -8.16
N ALA A 6 2.57 8.49 -8.10
CA ALA A 6 1.79 7.41 -8.71
C ALA A 6 1.95 7.38 -10.25
N ARG A 7 2.01 8.55 -10.89
CA ARG A 7 2.25 8.67 -12.34
C ARG A 7 3.68 8.23 -12.72
N TRP A 8 4.69 8.56 -11.90
CA TRP A 8 6.06 8.07 -12.08
C TRP A 8 6.16 6.56 -11.93
N TRP A 9 5.52 5.96 -10.92
CA TRP A 9 5.52 4.50 -10.73
C TRP A 9 4.78 3.76 -11.85
N HIS A 10 3.67 4.31 -12.35
CA HIS A 10 2.96 3.72 -13.49
C HIS A 10 3.76 3.78 -14.79
N VAL A 11 4.48 4.88 -15.03
CA VAL A 11 5.36 5.02 -16.21
C VAL A 11 6.62 4.15 -16.06
N SER A 12 7.22 4.11 -14.86
CA SER A 12 8.40 3.28 -14.60
C SER A 12 8.07 1.79 -14.62
N GLY A 13 6.92 1.37 -14.09
CA GLY A 13 6.49 -0.03 -14.09
C GLY A 13 6.20 -0.54 -15.51
N GLY A 14 5.50 0.24 -16.33
CA GLY A 14 5.31 -0.10 -17.75
C GLY A 14 6.63 -0.19 -18.52
N LEU A 15 7.55 0.76 -18.28
CA LEU A 15 8.88 0.76 -18.88
C LEU A 15 9.71 -0.47 -18.45
N LEU A 16 9.67 -0.85 -17.17
CA LEU A 16 10.38 -2.04 -16.66
C LEU A 16 9.89 -3.33 -17.32
N VAL A 17 8.57 -3.47 -17.51
CA VAL A 17 7.99 -4.63 -18.21
C VAL A 17 8.44 -4.66 -19.66
N LEU A 18 8.39 -3.53 -20.36
CA LEU A 18 8.85 -3.42 -21.74
C LEU A 18 10.34 -3.72 -21.87
N LEU A 19 11.18 -3.16 -21.00
CA LEU A 19 12.62 -3.46 -20.96
C LEU A 19 12.87 -4.93 -20.66
N GLY A 20 12.10 -5.55 -19.77
CA GLY A 20 12.17 -6.98 -19.47
C GLY A 20 11.84 -7.83 -20.70
N ILE A 21 10.75 -7.52 -21.41
CA ILE A 21 10.37 -8.22 -22.66
C ILE A 21 11.48 -8.06 -23.69
N VAL A 22 11.93 -6.84 -23.98
CA VAL A 22 13.00 -6.55 -24.96
C VAL A 22 14.30 -7.27 -24.60
N SER A 23 14.68 -7.30 -23.32
CA SER A 23 15.88 -7.99 -22.84
C SER A 23 15.77 -9.51 -23.04
N VAL A 24 14.64 -10.11 -22.66
CA VAL A 24 14.38 -11.55 -22.89
C VAL A 24 14.41 -11.86 -24.38
N THR A 25 13.76 -11.04 -25.20
CA THR A 25 13.76 -11.18 -26.66
C THR A 25 15.16 -11.09 -27.25
N GLY A 26 15.98 -10.12 -26.82
CA GLY A 26 17.36 -9.98 -27.26
C GLY A 26 18.21 -11.19 -26.89
N ILE A 27 18.16 -11.62 -25.64
CA ILE A 27 18.92 -12.78 -25.15
C ILE A 27 18.58 -14.04 -25.95
N ILE A 28 17.29 -14.32 -26.14
CA ILE A 28 16.83 -15.51 -26.89
C ILE A 28 17.24 -15.40 -28.36
N ASN A 29 17.17 -14.22 -28.97
CA ASN A 29 17.47 -14.10 -30.40
C ASN A 29 18.96 -14.22 -30.75
N PHE A 30 19.84 -13.69 -29.90
CA PHE A 30 21.28 -13.65 -30.14
C PHE A 30 22.04 -14.86 -29.60
N PHE A 31 21.63 -15.42 -28.46
CA PHE A 31 22.41 -16.44 -27.75
C PHE A 31 21.80 -17.84 -27.80
N VAL A 32 20.53 -17.97 -28.17
CA VAL A 32 19.81 -19.25 -28.12
C VAL A 32 19.58 -19.78 -29.53
N VAL A 33 20.20 -20.92 -29.82
CA VAL A 33 20.04 -21.64 -31.10
C VAL A 33 18.65 -22.26 -31.21
N ASN A 34 18.16 -22.89 -30.13
CA ASN A 34 16.81 -23.47 -30.07
C ASN A 34 15.86 -22.58 -29.26
N GLN A 35 15.18 -21.66 -29.94
CA GLN A 35 14.35 -20.63 -29.31
C GLN A 35 13.11 -21.22 -28.60
N ARG A 36 12.64 -22.40 -29.03
CA ARG A 36 11.49 -23.09 -28.43
C ARG A 36 11.72 -23.43 -26.96
N ALA A 37 12.94 -23.84 -26.58
CA ALA A 37 13.26 -24.23 -25.21
C ALA A 37 13.21 -23.05 -24.21
N PHE A 38 13.28 -21.81 -24.70
CA PHE A 38 13.40 -20.61 -23.88
C PHE A 38 12.15 -19.72 -23.90
N LEU A 39 11.06 -20.16 -24.54
CA LEU A 39 9.77 -19.46 -24.52
C LEU A 39 9.24 -19.18 -23.10
N ASN A 40 9.60 -20.04 -22.14
CA ASN A 40 9.18 -19.87 -20.74
C ASN A 40 9.79 -18.62 -20.08
N PHE A 41 10.89 -18.06 -20.59
CA PHE A 41 11.48 -16.84 -20.05
C PHE A 41 10.58 -15.60 -20.21
N TYR A 42 9.67 -15.60 -21.19
CA TYR A 42 8.68 -14.53 -21.35
C TYR A 42 7.63 -14.51 -20.22
N TYR A 43 7.48 -15.59 -19.43
CA TYR A 43 6.61 -15.57 -18.25
C TYR A 43 7.12 -14.59 -17.20
N LEU A 44 8.45 -14.41 -17.05
CA LEU A 44 9.00 -13.53 -16.02
C LEU A 44 8.54 -12.07 -16.16
N PRO A 45 8.78 -11.37 -17.28
CA PRO A 45 8.34 -9.98 -17.41
C PRO A 45 6.81 -9.85 -17.43
N VAL A 46 6.08 -10.86 -17.94
CA VAL A 46 4.61 -10.86 -17.98
C VAL A 46 3.98 -11.03 -16.60
N VAL A 47 4.49 -11.98 -15.79
CA VAL A 47 4.03 -12.18 -14.40
C VAL A 47 4.36 -10.97 -13.55
N VAL A 48 5.58 -10.43 -13.68
CA VAL A 48 5.96 -9.18 -13.01
C VAL A 48 5.07 -8.03 -13.45
N GLY A 49 4.77 -7.92 -14.75
CA GLY A 49 3.86 -6.90 -15.27
C GLY A 49 2.44 -7.04 -14.74
N ALA A 50 1.90 -8.26 -14.72
CA ALA A 50 0.59 -8.55 -14.14
C ALA A 50 0.53 -8.21 -12.65
N TYR A 51 1.58 -8.53 -11.89
CA TYR A 51 1.66 -8.24 -10.46
C TYR A 51 1.85 -6.75 -10.16
N LEU A 52 2.62 -6.00 -10.94
CA LEU A 52 2.91 -4.59 -10.65
C LEU A 52 1.88 -3.63 -11.23
N LEU A 53 1.20 -4.02 -12.31
CA LEU A 53 0.36 -3.12 -13.10
C LEU A 53 -1.11 -3.51 -13.12
N GLY A 54 -1.46 -4.65 -12.53
CA GLY A 54 -2.82 -5.19 -12.49
C GLY A 54 -3.20 -5.98 -13.74
N ARG A 55 -4.42 -6.54 -13.70
CA ARG A 55 -4.90 -7.54 -14.68
C ARG A 55 -4.80 -7.13 -16.13
N TRP A 56 -5.39 -6.00 -16.51
CA TRP A 56 -5.47 -5.63 -17.93
C TRP A 56 -4.11 -5.28 -18.53
N ARG A 57 -3.22 -4.65 -17.75
CA ARG A 57 -1.87 -4.30 -18.22
C ARG A 57 -0.97 -5.54 -18.32
N GLY A 58 -1.12 -6.48 -17.39
CA GLY A 58 -0.53 -7.81 -17.52
C GLY A 58 -0.96 -8.48 -18.83
N VAL A 59 -2.26 -8.54 -19.11
CA VAL A 59 -2.79 -9.16 -20.34
C VAL A 59 -2.20 -8.50 -21.59
N TRP A 60 -2.12 -7.17 -21.64
CA TRP A 60 -1.46 -6.48 -22.75
C TRP A 60 0.02 -6.86 -22.91
N SER A 61 0.75 -7.04 -21.80
CA SER A 61 2.15 -7.50 -21.84
C SER A 61 2.30 -8.94 -22.35
N ALA A 62 1.36 -9.82 -22.01
CA ALA A 62 1.29 -11.19 -22.52
C ALA A 62 0.98 -11.19 -24.03
N LEU A 63 0.00 -10.41 -24.47
CA LEU A 63 -0.35 -10.27 -25.89
C LEU A 63 0.81 -9.69 -26.71
N LEU A 64 1.53 -8.70 -26.18
CA LEU A 64 2.73 -8.16 -26.81
C LEU A 64 3.83 -9.22 -26.94
N SER A 65 4.07 -10.00 -25.89
CA SER A 65 5.05 -11.09 -25.90
C SER A 65 4.68 -12.16 -26.92
N CYS A 66 3.41 -12.54 -27.00
CA CYS A 66 2.90 -13.44 -28.03
C CYS A 66 3.12 -12.86 -29.43
N ALA A 67 2.78 -11.59 -29.67
CA ALA A 67 2.97 -10.96 -30.98
C ALA A 67 4.45 -10.98 -31.42
N ILE A 68 5.38 -10.65 -30.52
CA ILE A 68 6.82 -10.69 -30.79
C ILE A 68 7.26 -12.11 -31.16
N VAL A 69 6.88 -13.11 -30.35
CA VAL A 69 7.24 -14.52 -30.59
C VAL A 69 6.65 -15.03 -31.91
N TYR A 70 5.42 -14.65 -32.26
CA TYR A 70 4.79 -15.06 -33.51
C TYR A 70 5.50 -14.45 -34.73
N VAL A 71 5.88 -13.18 -34.66
CA VAL A 71 6.68 -12.53 -35.72
C VAL A 71 8.03 -13.21 -35.87
N MET A 72 8.71 -13.53 -34.76
CA MET A 72 9.98 -14.27 -34.79
C MET A 72 9.83 -15.68 -35.39
N ALA A 73 8.78 -16.41 -35.02
CA ALA A 73 8.50 -17.74 -35.54
C ALA A 73 8.18 -17.72 -37.05
N PHE A 74 7.55 -16.65 -37.54
CA PHE A 74 7.30 -16.44 -38.95
C PHE A 74 8.58 -16.12 -39.73
N MET A 75 9.41 -15.19 -39.23
CA MET A 75 10.64 -14.76 -39.89
C MET A 75 11.78 -15.80 -39.82
N SER A 76 11.84 -16.60 -38.76
CA SER A 76 12.93 -17.53 -38.46
C SER A 76 12.39 -18.91 -38.09
N SER A 77 11.62 -19.49 -39.00
CA SER A 77 10.92 -20.75 -38.80
C SER A 77 11.84 -21.90 -38.34
N ALA A 78 13.07 -21.97 -38.88
CA ALA A 78 14.09 -22.96 -38.50
C ALA A 78 14.51 -22.90 -37.01
N LYS A 79 14.49 -21.71 -36.38
CA LYS A 79 14.89 -21.54 -34.96
C LYS A 79 13.86 -22.08 -33.96
N PHE A 80 12.63 -22.31 -34.42
CA PHE A 80 11.52 -22.82 -33.61
C PHE A 80 11.23 -24.32 -33.83
N GLY A 81 12.11 -25.01 -34.57
CA GLY A 81 12.10 -26.45 -34.79
C GLY A 81 11.86 -26.85 -36.24
N ASP A 82 12.43 -28.00 -36.61
CA ASP A 82 12.40 -28.58 -37.97
C ASP A 82 11.17 -29.46 -38.24
N GLY A 83 10.21 -29.48 -37.31
CA GLY A 83 8.99 -30.28 -37.41
C GLY A 83 7.95 -29.72 -38.40
N GLN A 84 6.83 -30.42 -38.54
CA GLN A 84 5.74 -30.00 -39.44
C GLN A 84 5.21 -28.60 -39.04
N ALA A 85 5.02 -27.73 -40.04
CA ALA A 85 4.71 -26.31 -39.81
C ALA A 85 3.46 -26.09 -38.95
N TRP A 86 2.44 -26.94 -39.06
CA TRP A 86 1.19 -26.81 -38.29
C TRP A 86 1.40 -27.13 -36.80
N MET A 87 2.27 -28.08 -36.45
CA MET A 87 2.54 -28.46 -35.05
C MET A 87 3.16 -27.29 -34.30
N ARG A 88 4.11 -26.58 -34.92
CA ARG A 88 4.73 -25.38 -34.34
C ARG A 88 3.69 -24.30 -34.00
N TRP A 89 2.74 -24.05 -34.89
CA TRP A 89 1.71 -23.05 -34.63
C TRP A 89 0.77 -23.48 -33.50
N LEU A 90 0.40 -24.77 -33.42
CA LEU A 90 -0.36 -25.30 -32.29
C LEU A 90 0.40 -25.16 -30.97
N ASP A 91 1.70 -25.46 -30.97
CA ASP A 91 2.56 -25.31 -29.79
C ASP A 91 2.60 -23.84 -29.32
N LEU A 92 2.75 -22.90 -30.25
CA LEU A 92 2.77 -21.45 -29.94
C LEU A 92 1.40 -20.93 -29.47
N ILE A 93 0.31 -21.41 -30.05
CA ILE A 93 -1.06 -21.07 -29.60
C ILE A 93 -1.29 -21.59 -28.19
N THR A 94 -0.87 -22.82 -27.92
CA THR A 94 -1.00 -23.44 -26.59
C THR A 94 -0.15 -22.66 -25.59
N TRP A 95 1.12 -22.40 -25.89
CA TRP A 95 1.99 -21.59 -25.02
C TRP A 95 1.43 -20.18 -24.78
N GLY A 96 0.95 -19.51 -25.82
CA GLY A 96 0.41 -18.15 -25.73
C GLY A 96 -0.88 -18.09 -24.92
N SER A 97 -1.75 -19.10 -25.02
CA SER A 97 -2.97 -19.17 -24.22
C SER A 97 -2.66 -19.37 -22.73
N PHE A 98 -1.68 -20.23 -22.40
CA PHE A 98 -1.19 -20.37 -21.03
C PHE A 98 -0.57 -19.07 -20.50
N LEU A 99 0.25 -18.37 -21.30
CA LEU A 99 0.87 -17.11 -20.89
C LEU A 99 -0.19 -16.03 -20.58
N VAL A 100 -1.19 -15.88 -21.44
CA VAL A 100 -2.31 -14.94 -21.23
C VAL A 100 -3.14 -15.34 -20.01
N LEU A 101 -3.45 -16.63 -19.85
CA LEU A 101 -4.19 -17.15 -18.69
C LEU A 101 -3.43 -16.88 -17.39
N THR A 102 -2.13 -17.20 -17.34
CA THR A 102 -1.28 -16.93 -16.17
C THR A 102 -1.27 -15.45 -15.84
N SER A 103 -1.09 -14.58 -16.84
CA SER A 103 -1.13 -13.14 -16.64
C SER A 103 -2.48 -12.67 -16.09
N TYR A 104 -3.58 -13.21 -16.61
CA TYR A 104 -4.92 -12.87 -16.15
C TYR A 104 -5.14 -13.30 -14.69
N VAL A 105 -4.75 -14.52 -14.33
CA VAL A 105 -4.87 -15.06 -12.96
C VAL A 105 -4.02 -14.24 -11.99
N VAL A 106 -2.73 -14.04 -12.27
CA VAL A 106 -1.83 -13.27 -11.41
C VAL A 106 -2.33 -11.85 -11.22
N GLY A 107 -2.73 -11.19 -12.31
CA GLY A 107 -3.26 -9.83 -12.23
C GLY A 107 -4.60 -9.76 -11.48
N SER A 108 -5.47 -10.76 -11.62
CA SER A 108 -6.72 -10.84 -10.82
C SER A 108 -6.44 -10.99 -9.33
N LEU A 109 -5.46 -11.84 -8.97
CA LEU A 109 -5.04 -12.03 -7.58
C LEU A 109 -4.44 -10.75 -6.98
N TYR A 110 -3.67 -10.00 -7.78
CA TYR A 110 -3.16 -8.71 -7.36
C TYR A 110 -4.29 -7.70 -7.13
N ASP A 111 -5.21 -7.55 -8.10
CA ASP A 111 -6.36 -6.64 -7.99
C ASP A 111 -7.21 -6.97 -6.75
N LEU A 112 -7.42 -8.26 -6.46
CA LEU A 112 -8.13 -8.74 -5.26
C LEU A 112 -7.39 -8.37 -3.97
N LYS A 113 -6.09 -8.66 -3.89
CA LYS A 113 -5.26 -8.33 -2.73
C LYS A 113 -5.27 -6.82 -2.46
N GLU A 114 -5.17 -6.01 -3.50
CA GLU A 114 -5.17 -4.56 -3.38
C GLU A 114 -6.54 -4.04 -2.89
N ALA A 115 -7.65 -4.64 -3.34
CA ALA A 115 -8.98 -4.33 -2.84
C ALA A 115 -9.13 -4.65 -1.35
N GLN A 116 -8.68 -5.84 -0.92
CA GLN A 116 -8.71 -6.25 0.49
C GLN A 116 -7.86 -5.33 1.37
N LEU A 117 -6.67 -4.92 0.90
CA LEU A 117 -5.82 -3.98 1.63
C LEU A 117 -6.48 -2.60 1.79
N ARG A 118 -7.15 -2.11 0.74
CA ARG A 118 -7.91 -0.85 0.82
C ARG A 118 -9.05 -0.95 1.81
N GLU A 119 -9.81 -2.04 1.78
CA GLU A 119 -10.91 -2.28 2.72
C GLU A 119 -10.41 -2.34 4.16
N LEU A 120 -9.31 -3.05 4.42
CA LEU A 120 -8.68 -3.09 5.74
C LEU A 120 -8.22 -1.70 6.21
N GLN A 121 -7.62 -0.91 5.32
CA GLN A 121 -7.23 0.48 5.63
C GLN A 121 -8.44 1.35 5.95
N HIS A 122 -9.54 1.22 5.20
CA HIS A 122 -10.78 1.95 5.47
C HIS A 122 -11.41 1.54 6.81
N ALA A 123 -11.47 0.25 7.09
CA ALA A 123 -11.97 -0.27 8.37
C ALA A 123 -11.10 0.21 9.53
N TYR A 124 -9.77 0.13 9.41
CA TYR A 124 -8.84 0.63 10.42
C TYR A 124 -9.04 2.12 10.72
N ARG A 125 -9.17 2.95 9.68
CA ARG A 125 -9.48 4.38 9.85
C ARG A 125 -10.83 4.61 10.52
N GLY A 126 -11.86 3.84 10.13
CA GLY A 126 -13.18 3.90 10.74
C GLY A 126 -13.13 3.56 12.24
N VAL A 127 -12.41 2.52 12.62
CA VAL A 127 -12.20 2.14 14.04
C VAL A 127 -11.51 3.27 14.80
N LEU A 128 -10.44 3.86 14.27
CA LEU A 128 -9.76 4.99 14.91
C LEU A 128 -10.67 6.20 15.09
N GLU A 129 -11.51 6.51 14.10
CA GLU A 129 -12.48 7.59 14.20
C GLU A 129 -13.58 7.30 15.24
N ILE A 130 -14.05 6.05 15.34
CA ILE A 130 -15.00 5.65 16.39
C ILE A 130 -14.36 5.78 17.77
N MET A 131 -13.10 5.34 17.94
CA MET A 131 -12.37 5.48 19.21
C MET A 131 -12.17 6.95 19.59
N SER A 132 -11.77 7.79 18.63
CA SER A 132 -11.65 9.23 18.83
C SER A 132 -12.98 9.86 19.26
N LYS A 133 -14.09 9.53 18.59
CA LYS A 133 -15.44 9.99 19.00
C LYS A 133 -15.85 9.48 20.37
N PHE A 134 -15.47 8.25 20.73
CA PHE A 134 -15.74 7.70 22.04
C PHE A 134 -15.01 8.50 23.12
N ILE A 135 -13.71 8.77 22.95
CA ILE A 135 -12.93 9.63 23.87
C ILE A 135 -13.60 11.01 24.00
N ASP A 136 -13.89 11.65 22.86
CA ASP A 136 -14.55 12.97 22.81
C ASP A 136 -15.97 12.95 23.44
N SER A 137 -16.62 11.79 23.57
CA SER A 137 -17.94 11.67 24.23
C SER A 137 -17.86 11.56 25.76
N VAL A 138 -16.74 11.01 26.26
CA VAL A 138 -16.46 10.95 27.70
C VAL A 138 -16.13 12.36 28.20
N ASP A 139 -15.36 13.11 27.42
CA ASP A 139 -15.03 14.52 27.64
C ASP A 139 -16.05 15.45 26.93
N ARG A 140 -17.15 15.78 27.64
CA ARG A 140 -18.26 16.59 27.11
C ARG A 140 -17.85 17.96 26.56
N TYR A 141 -16.65 18.43 26.85
CA TYR A 141 -16.17 19.75 26.42
C TYR A 141 -15.60 19.76 25.00
N THR A 142 -15.34 18.58 24.40
CA THR A 142 -14.42 18.47 23.26
C THR A 142 -15.00 17.72 22.05
N GLU A 143 -16.24 17.99 21.65
CA GLU A 143 -16.81 17.37 20.45
C GLU A 143 -15.95 17.66 19.20
N ASN A 144 -15.51 16.60 18.52
CA ASN A 144 -14.62 16.65 17.35
C ASN A 144 -13.24 17.31 17.61
N HIS A 145 -12.81 17.48 18.87
CA HIS A 145 -11.52 18.10 19.20
C HIS A 145 -10.36 17.31 18.61
N SER A 146 -10.32 16.02 18.90
CA SER A 146 -9.27 15.11 18.44
C SER A 146 -9.15 15.11 16.91
N ARG A 147 -10.30 15.16 16.22
CA ARG A 147 -10.36 15.30 14.75
C ARG A 147 -9.78 16.63 14.27
N ARG A 148 -10.15 17.76 14.89
CA ARG A 148 -9.59 19.08 14.52
C ARG A 148 -8.08 19.15 14.75
N VAL A 149 -7.59 18.62 15.87
CA VAL A 149 -6.15 18.56 16.18
C VAL A 149 -5.43 17.73 15.12
N ALA A 150 -5.95 16.55 14.79
CA ALA A 150 -5.37 15.70 13.74
C ALA A 150 -5.34 16.40 12.37
N ASP A 151 -6.41 17.07 11.98
CA ASP A 151 -6.49 17.78 10.69
C ASP A 151 -5.47 18.93 10.62
N ILE A 152 -5.33 19.73 11.69
CA ILE A 152 -4.34 20.81 11.77
C ILE A 152 -2.92 20.23 11.73
N ALA A 153 -2.64 19.18 12.50
CA ALA A 153 -1.33 18.53 12.54
C ALA A 153 -0.93 17.98 11.15
N VAL A 154 -1.89 17.41 10.40
CA VAL A 154 -1.67 16.97 9.01
C VAL A 154 -1.33 18.13 8.08
N VAL A 155 -2.00 19.29 8.23
CA VAL A 155 -1.69 20.48 7.43
C VAL A 155 -0.26 20.96 7.72
N ILE A 156 0.14 21.02 8.99
CA ILE A 156 1.50 21.39 9.40
C ILE A 156 2.52 20.39 8.84
N ALA A 157 2.30 19.09 9.03
CA ALA A 157 3.19 18.04 8.54
C ALA A 157 3.39 18.08 7.02
N ARG A 158 2.33 18.39 6.27
CA ARG A 158 2.40 18.59 4.81
C ARG A 158 3.19 19.83 4.44
N ALA A 159 3.03 20.94 5.17
CA ALA A 159 3.81 22.16 4.95
C ALA A 159 5.31 21.93 5.22
N MET A 160 5.63 21.07 6.19
CA MET A 160 6.99 20.59 6.49
C MET A 160 7.53 19.56 5.49
N GLN A 161 6.74 19.16 4.48
CA GLN A 161 7.12 18.19 3.45
C GLN A 161 7.47 16.79 4.00
N LEU A 162 6.84 16.39 5.10
CA LEU A 162 7.07 15.06 5.68
C LEU A 162 6.57 13.93 4.74
N PRO A 163 7.18 12.73 4.80
CA PRO A 163 6.72 11.56 4.06
C PRO A 163 5.27 11.19 4.39
N ALA A 164 4.55 10.64 3.40
CA ALA A 164 3.15 10.23 3.59
C ALA A 164 2.90 9.25 4.76
N PRO A 165 3.78 8.25 5.03
CA PRO A 165 3.64 7.39 6.21
C PRO A 165 3.73 8.17 7.53
N GLU A 166 4.61 9.17 7.62
CA GLU A 166 4.76 10.00 8.82
C GLU A 166 3.55 10.92 9.01
N ILE A 167 3.03 11.51 7.94
CA ILE A 167 1.80 12.31 7.99
C ILE A 167 0.62 11.47 8.51
N GLU A 168 0.52 10.20 8.09
CA GLU A 168 -0.53 9.32 8.61
C GLU A 168 -0.32 9.00 10.09
N ASN A 169 0.92 8.74 10.52
CA ASN A 169 1.22 8.55 11.94
C ASN A 169 0.83 9.79 12.76
N ILE A 170 1.11 11.00 12.26
CA ILE A 170 0.72 12.27 12.89
C ILE A 170 -0.79 12.41 13.00
N ARG A 171 -1.51 12.07 11.93
CA ARG A 171 -2.98 12.04 11.95
C ARG A 171 -3.51 11.10 13.03
N VAL A 172 -2.97 9.88 13.11
CA VAL A 172 -3.38 8.89 14.12
C VAL A 172 -3.01 9.36 15.53
N GLY A 173 -1.83 9.98 15.70
CA GLY A 173 -1.44 10.61 16.97
C GLY A 173 -2.39 11.70 17.42
N GLY A 174 -2.78 12.61 16.53
CA GLY A 174 -3.79 13.62 16.83
C GLY A 174 -5.14 13.03 17.23
N LEU A 175 -5.57 11.91 16.62
CA LEU A 175 -6.82 11.24 16.97
C LEU A 175 -6.78 10.50 18.31
N LEU A 176 -5.60 10.03 18.75
CA LEU A 176 -5.44 9.17 19.91
C LEU A 176 -4.67 9.80 21.07
N HIS A 177 -4.17 11.04 20.96
CA HIS A 177 -3.34 11.67 22.00
C HIS A 177 -4.00 11.63 23.39
N ASP A 178 -5.32 11.81 23.42
CA ASP A 178 -6.15 11.81 24.62
C ASP A 178 -6.77 10.43 24.99
N ILE A 179 -6.35 9.32 24.36
CA ILE A 179 -6.93 7.98 24.61
C ILE A 179 -6.87 7.55 26.09
N GLY A 180 -5.94 8.08 26.87
CA GLY A 180 -5.85 7.76 28.30
C GLY A 180 -6.94 8.42 29.16
N LYS A 181 -7.72 9.37 28.62
CA LYS A 181 -8.85 10.00 29.35
C LYS A 181 -9.95 9.01 29.70
N ILE A 182 -9.97 7.80 29.10
CA ILE A 182 -10.94 6.75 29.43
C ILE A 182 -10.90 6.32 30.90
N ASP A 183 -9.77 6.55 31.57
CA ASP A 183 -9.51 6.10 32.94
C ASP A 183 -9.33 7.31 33.90
N VAL A 184 -9.85 8.47 33.50
CA VAL A 184 -9.99 9.67 34.34
C VAL A 184 -11.45 9.77 34.77
N SER A 185 -11.71 10.08 36.03
CA SER A 185 -13.07 10.15 36.56
C SER A 185 -13.91 11.20 35.85
N THR A 186 -15.20 10.90 35.66
CA THR A 186 -16.12 11.81 34.98
C THR A 186 -16.33 13.11 35.73
N ASP A 187 -16.16 13.10 37.06
CA ASP A 187 -16.28 14.29 37.90
C ASP A 187 -15.13 15.25 37.65
N VAL A 188 -13.89 14.74 37.51
CA VAL A 188 -12.72 15.53 37.13
C VAL A 188 -12.85 16.04 35.69
N LEU A 189 -13.21 15.16 34.74
CA LEU A 189 -13.36 15.55 33.33
C LEU A 189 -14.44 16.61 33.09
N ARG A 190 -15.52 16.60 33.87
CA ARG A 190 -16.67 17.52 33.69
C ARG A 190 -16.68 18.68 34.66
N LYS A 191 -15.64 18.84 35.48
CA LYS A 191 -15.58 19.90 36.48
C LYS A 191 -15.53 21.27 35.79
N ALA A 192 -16.52 22.11 36.09
CA ALA A 192 -16.60 23.46 35.53
C ALA A 192 -15.74 24.49 36.29
N SER A 193 -15.36 24.18 37.53
CA SER A 193 -14.44 24.98 38.35
C SER A 193 -13.00 24.47 38.21
N GLY A 194 -12.03 25.25 38.67
CA GLY A 194 -10.63 24.83 38.68
C GLY A 194 -10.43 23.49 39.38
N LEU A 195 -9.55 22.66 38.82
CA LEU A 195 -9.15 21.39 39.41
C LEU A 195 -8.34 21.64 40.68
N THR A 196 -8.53 20.79 41.69
CA THR A 196 -7.62 20.72 42.84
C THR A 196 -6.28 20.14 42.42
N VAL A 197 -5.29 20.15 43.31
CA VAL A 197 -3.97 19.56 43.05
C VAL A 197 -4.11 18.07 42.73
N ASP A 198 -4.89 17.33 43.52
CA ASP A 198 -5.11 15.89 43.33
C ASP A 198 -5.82 15.58 42.00
N GLU A 199 -6.85 16.37 41.66
CA GLU A 199 -7.58 16.23 40.39
C GLU A 199 -6.71 16.61 39.18
N THR A 200 -5.78 17.55 39.35
CA THR A 200 -4.82 17.92 38.30
C THR A 200 -3.83 16.77 38.04
N GLU A 201 -3.36 16.11 39.10
CA GLU A 201 -2.49 14.94 38.98
C GLU A 201 -3.23 13.75 38.36
N GLU A 202 -4.49 13.51 38.74
CA GLU A 202 -5.35 12.53 38.08
C GLU A 202 -5.50 12.83 36.59
N MET A 203 -5.77 14.11 36.26
CA MET A 203 -5.91 14.53 34.87
C MET A 203 -4.62 14.30 34.10
N ARG A 204 -3.45 14.69 34.63
CA ARG A 204 -2.14 14.46 33.98
C ARG A 204 -1.83 12.98 33.79
N GLY A 205 -2.35 12.11 34.65
CA GLY A 205 -2.19 10.67 34.55
C GLY A 205 -2.68 10.06 33.23
N HIS A 206 -3.56 10.73 32.48
CA HIS A 206 -4.02 10.23 31.18
C HIS A 206 -2.87 10.01 30.18
N VAL A 207 -1.78 10.78 30.26
CA VAL A 207 -0.62 10.62 29.37
C VAL A 207 0.02 9.25 29.56
N VAL A 208 0.35 8.91 30.81
CA VAL A 208 1.00 7.64 31.17
C VAL A 208 0.09 6.46 30.84
N LYS A 209 -1.21 6.59 31.14
CA LYS A 209 -2.21 5.54 30.85
C LYS A 209 -2.39 5.35 29.35
N GLY A 210 -2.51 6.45 28.60
CA GLY A 210 -2.63 6.43 27.15
C GLY A 210 -1.40 5.81 26.48
N GLU A 211 -0.20 6.16 26.95
CA GLU A 211 1.05 5.56 26.51
C GLU A 211 1.05 4.04 26.74
N ALA A 212 0.70 3.59 27.95
CA ALA A 212 0.64 2.16 28.29
C ALA A 212 -0.35 1.39 27.40
N LEU A 213 -1.54 1.96 27.16
CA LEU A 213 -2.55 1.43 26.25
C LEU A 213 -2.00 1.25 24.84
N VAL A 214 -1.45 2.31 24.25
CA VAL A 214 -0.93 2.30 22.88
C VAL A 214 0.29 1.36 22.75
N ARG A 215 1.15 1.32 23.77
CA ARG A 215 2.30 0.41 23.83
C ARG A 215 1.88 -1.05 23.83
N SER A 216 0.77 -1.40 24.48
CA SER A 216 0.27 -2.79 24.57
C SER A 216 -0.23 -3.34 23.23
N VAL A 217 -0.77 -2.48 22.35
CA VAL A 217 -1.26 -2.87 21.02
C VAL A 217 -0.10 -3.14 20.04
N GLY A 218 0.95 -2.33 20.12
CA GLY A 218 2.16 -2.49 19.29
C GLY A 218 1.93 -2.28 17.79
N GLY A 219 2.79 -2.89 16.97
CA GLY A 219 2.73 -2.81 15.51
C GLY A 219 2.85 -1.37 15.00
N ILE A 220 1.91 -0.98 14.11
CA ILE A 220 1.92 0.34 13.45
C ILE A 220 1.78 1.50 14.44
N LEU A 221 1.15 1.28 15.60
CA LEU A 221 0.94 2.31 16.62
C LEU A 221 2.22 2.65 17.40
N LYS A 222 3.30 1.87 17.26
CA LYS A 222 4.59 2.20 17.88
C LYS A 222 5.10 3.58 17.48
N HIS A 223 4.86 3.99 16.23
CA HIS A 223 5.25 5.31 15.73
C HIS A 223 4.37 6.45 16.24
N VAL A 224 3.21 6.11 16.82
CA VAL A 224 2.26 7.07 17.37
C VAL A 224 2.57 7.38 18.84
N LEU A 225 3.24 6.46 19.53
CA LEU A 225 3.52 6.52 20.96
C LEU A 225 4.13 7.84 21.44
N PRO A 226 5.13 8.46 20.76
CA PRO A 226 5.68 9.74 21.21
C PRO A 226 4.64 10.88 21.22
N MET A 227 3.69 10.87 20.29
CA MET A 227 2.63 11.88 20.23
C MET A 227 1.60 11.70 21.33
N VAL A 228 1.46 10.50 21.88
CA VAL A 228 0.60 10.24 23.04
C VAL A 228 1.35 10.57 24.32
N ALA A 229 2.62 10.20 24.42
CA ALA A 229 3.43 10.36 25.63
C ALA A 229 3.87 11.82 25.91
N TYR A 230 4.04 12.65 24.88
CA TYR A 230 4.69 13.96 25.03
C TYR A 230 3.84 15.16 24.59
N HIS A 231 2.54 14.99 24.39
CA HIS A 231 1.70 16.08 23.86
C HIS A 231 1.43 17.23 24.84
N HIS A 232 1.71 17.05 26.13
CA HIS A 232 1.68 18.13 27.14
C HIS A 232 3.07 18.71 27.46
N GLU A 233 4.13 18.17 26.86
CA GLU A 233 5.48 18.69 27.06
C GLU A 233 5.62 20.08 26.46
N ARG A 234 6.50 20.86 27.08
CA ARG A 234 6.86 22.19 26.60
C ARG A 234 8.29 22.15 26.06
N TRP A 235 8.60 23.10 25.19
CA TRP A 235 9.93 23.19 24.58
C TRP A 235 10.98 23.70 25.59
N ASP A 236 10.53 24.49 26.57
CA ASP A 236 11.30 25.11 27.65
C ASP A 236 11.21 24.33 28.98
#